data_AF-A0A845ZYS4-F1
#
_entry.id   AF-A0A845ZYS4-F1
#
_cell.length_a   1.000
_cell.length_b   1.000
_cell.length_c   1.000
_cell.angle_alpha   90.00
_cell.angle_beta   90.00
_cell.angle_gamma   90.00
#
_symmetry.space_group_name_H-M   'P 1'
#
loop_
_entity.id
_entity.type
_entity.pdbx_description
1 polymer ?
#
loop_
_entity_poly.entity_id
_entity_poly.type
_entity_poly.pdbx_seq_one_letter_code
_entity_poly.pdbx_strand_id
1 'polypeptide(L)'
;YPHALKVKLVCDNLNTHNIASLYEAFPADEAHRLARRLEIYHTPRNGSWLNVAEIELSILTKQCLARRISSPEKLEKKLKAWEQERNKTASQVIWHFSTPDARVKLKHLYPVFEEEEMADSNAPN
;
A
#
# COMPACT_ATOMS: atom_id res chain seq x y z
N TYR A 1 13.86 -9.18 -3.46
CA TYR A 1 13.43 -10.46 -2.83
C TYR A 1 13.40 -11.61 -3.84
N PRO A 2 14.55 -12.04 -4.38
CA PRO A 2 14.59 -13.07 -5.42
C PRO A 2 14.13 -14.44 -4.93
N HIS A 3 14.47 -14.82 -3.70
CA HIS A 3 14.15 -16.14 -3.11
C HIS A 3 12.81 -16.22 -2.38
N ALA A 4 12.06 -15.11 -2.31
CA ALA A 4 10.76 -15.11 -1.62
C ALA A 4 9.71 -15.85 -2.47
N LEU A 5 9.04 -16.83 -1.85
CA LEU A 5 7.93 -17.58 -2.46
C LEU A 5 6.73 -16.65 -2.73
N LYS A 6 6.42 -15.79 -1.75
CA LYS A 6 5.40 -14.76 -1.83
C LYS A 6 5.96 -13.41 -1.39
N VAL A 7 5.46 -12.35 -1.99
CA VAL A 7 5.77 -10.96 -1.65
C VAL A 7 4.45 -10.26 -1.37
N LYS A 8 4.29 -9.78 -0.13
CA LYS A 8 3.17 -8.94 0.26
C LYS A 8 3.44 -7.53 -0.23
N LEU A 9 2.68 -7.09 -1.21
CA LEU A 9 2.76 -5.76 -1.79
C LEU A 9 1.66 -4.90 -1.18
N VAL A 10 2.05 -3.82 -0.49
CA VAL A 10 1.09 -2.82 0.00
C VAL A 10 1.07 -1.66 -0.99
N CYS A 11 -0.11 -1.27 -1.46
CA CYS A 11 -0.30 -0.14 -2.36
C CYS A 11 -1.59 0.61 -2.01
N ASP A 12 -1.79 1.81 -2.56
CA ASP A 12 -3.07 2.50 -2.40
C ASP A 12 -4.20 1.78 -3.17
N ASN A 13 -5.44 2.25 -2.97
CA ASN A 13 -6.63 1.69 -3.59
C ASN A 13 -6.97 2.40 -4.91
N LEU A 14 -6.01 2.43 -5.83
CA LEU A 14 -6.20 2.90 -7.21
C LEU A 14 -6.71 1.76 -8.09
N ASN A 15 -7.58 2.06 -9.05
CA ASN A 15 -8.21 1.06 -9.93
C ASN A 15 -7.20 0.24 -10.75
N THR A 16 -6.01 0.78 -11.04
CA THR A 16 -4.91 0.11 -11.76
C THR A 16 -4.02 -0.74 -10.85
N HIS A 17 -4.22 -0.74 -9.53
CA HIS A 17 -3.39 -1.53 -8.61
C HIS A 17 -3.92 -2.97 -8.47
N ASN A 18 -4.10 -3.65 -9.59
CA ASN A 18 -4.61 -5.02 -9.59
C ASN A 18 -3.73 -5.94 -10.44
N ILE A 19 -3.99 -7.25 -10.34
CA ILE A 19 -3.21 -8.27 -11.06
C ILE A 19 -3.34 -8.14 -12.58
N ALA A 20 -4.48 -7.69 -13.11
CA ALA A 20 -4.67 -7.54 -14.55
C ALA A 20 -3.72 -6.51 -15.16
N SER A 21 -3.34 -5.47 -14.41
CA SER A 21 -2.33 -4.49 -14.86
C SER A 21 -0.95 -5.09 -15.08
N LEU A 22 -0.63 -6.25 -14.48
CA LEU A 22 0.59 -6.99 -14.81
C LEU A 22 0.52 -7.56 -16.23
N TYR A 23 -0.64 -8.06 -16.65
CA TYR A 23 -0.86 -8.62 -18.00
C TYR A 23 -0.96 -7.54 -19.07
N GLU A 24 -1.29 -6.31 -18.70
CA GLU A 24 -1.22 -5.15 -19.59
C GLU A 24 0.23 -4.70 -19.80
N ALA A 25 1.06 -4.72 -18.76
CA ALA A 25 2.43 -4.20 -18.80
C ALA A 25 3.48 -5.21 -19.29
N PHE A 26 3.27 -6.51 -19.08
CA PHE A 26 4.27 -7.56 -19.33
C PHE A 26 3.71 -8.68 -20.24
N PRO A 27 4.59 -9.40 -20.96
CA PRO A 27 4.20 -10.64 -21.64
C PRO A 27 3.52 -11.62 -20.68
N ALA A 28 2.59 -12.42 -21.19
CA ALA A 28 1.72 -13.26 -20.38
C ALA A 28 2.46 -14.19 -19.40
N ASP A 29 3.56 -14.82 -19.83
CA ASP A 29 4.36 -15.72 -18.98
C ASP A 29 5.02 -14.98 -17.81
N GLU A 30 5.52 -13.76 -18.05
CA GLU A 30 6.11 -12.92 -17.01
C GLU A 30 5.04 -12.37 -16.07
N ALA A 31 3.93 -11.86 -16.60
CA ALA A 31 2.80 -11.40 -15.82
C ALA A 31 2.27 -12.51 -14.90
N HIS A 32 2.10 -13.73 -15.42
CA HIS A 32 1.65 -14.87 -14.64
C HIS A 32 2.63 -15.25 -13.52
N ARG A 33 3.94 -15.29 -13.83
CA ARG A 33 4.99 -15.55 -12.84
C ARG A 33 4.97 -14.51 -11.72
N LEU A 34 4.78 -13.23 -12.03
CA LEU A 34 4.68 -12.15 -11.04
C LEU A 34 3.39 -12.25 -10.23
N ALA A 35 2.24 -12.43 -10.89
CA ALA A 35 0.93 -12.55 -10.27
C ALA A 35 0.87 -13.68 -9.24
N ARG A 36 1.50 -14.81 -9.54
CA ARG A 36 1.59 -15.93 -8.60
C ARG A 36 2.40 -15.64 -7.35
N ARG A 37 3.32 -14.68 -7.40
CA ARG A 37 4.20 -14.33 -6.28
C ARG A 37 3.69 -13.15 -5.46
N LEU A 38 2.89 -12.25 -6.05
CA LEU A 38 2.39 -11.07 -5.36
C LEU A 38 1.09 -11.35 -4.60
N GLU A 39 1.03 -10.87 -3.37
CA GLU A 39 -0.19 -10.73 -2.59
C GLU A 39 -0.42 -9.25 -2.36
N ILE A 40 -1.41 -8.68 -3.05
CA ILE A 40 -1.69 -7.25 -3.02
C ILE A 40 -2.61 -6.92 -1.83
N TYR A 41 -2.18 -5.99 -1.00
CA TYR A 41 -2.93 -5.41 0.11
C TYR A 41 -3.14 -3.93 -0.14
N HIS A 42 -4.39 -3.50 -0.23
CA HIS A 42 -4.72 -2.10 -0.40
C HIS A 42 -4.77 -1.37 0.94
N THR A 43 -4.22 -0.17 0.99
CA THR A 43 -4.50 0.73 2.11
C THR A 43 -5.98 1.14 2.09
N PRO A 44 -6.61 1.36 3.27
CA PRO A 44 -7.98 1.86 3.32
C PRO A 44 -8.13 3.18 2.57
N ARG A 45 -9.33 3.45 2.04
CA ARG A 45 -9.63 4.78 1.50
C ARG A 45 -9.36 5.84 2.57
N ASN A 46 -8.73 6.94 2.18
CA ASN A 46 -8.27 8.01 3.09
C ASN A 46 -7.27 7.54 4.17
N GLY A 47 -6.68 6.35 4.01
CA GLY A 47 -5.66 5.75 4.88
C GLY A 47 -4.23 6.02 4.42
N SER A 48 -4.02 7.16 3.77
CA SER A 48 -2.76 7.56 3.11
C SER A 48 -1.54 7.53 4.05
N TRP A 49 -1.76 7.78 5.35
CA TRP A 49 -0.73 7.68 6.40
C TRP A 49 -0.21 6.25 6.66
N LEU A 50 -0.89 5.21 6.17
CA LEU A 50 -0.42 3.81 6.18
C LEU A 50 0.38 3.44 4.92
N ASN A 51 0.42 4.32 3.91
CA ASN A 51 1.10 4.08 2.64
C ASN A 51 2.59 4.48 2.75
N VAL A 52 3.48 3.49 2.66
CA VAL A 52 4.94 3.71 2.74
C VAL A 52 5.43 4.65 1.63
N ALA A 53 4.89 4.54 0.42
CA ALA A 53 5.30 5.38 -0.69
C ALA A 53 4.97 6.86 -0.43
N GLU A 54 3.80 7.16 0.12
CA GLU A 54 3.41 8.52 0.48
C GLU A 54 4.23 9.09 1.64
N ILE A 55 4.58 8.25 2.63
CA ILE A 55 5.51 8.65 3.70
C ILE A 55 6.85 9.06 3.09
N GLU A 56 7.38 8.27 2.17
CA GLU A 56 8.66 8.55 1.52
C GLU A 56 8.59 9.83 0.66
N LEU A 57 7.50 10.05 -0.07
CA LEU A 57 7.26 11.31 -0.80
C LEU A 57 7.19 12.53 0.14
N SER A 58 6.62 12.39 1.34
CA SER A 58 6.62 13.46 2.35
C SER A 58 8.03 13.78 2.82
N ILE A 59 8.87 12.76 3.03
CA ILE A 59 10.28 12.91 3.42
C ILE A 59 11.06 13.59 2.30
N LEU A 60 10.92 13.12 1.06
CA LEU A 60 11.52 13.74 -0.13
C LEU A 60 11.13 15.22 -0.24
N THR A 61 9.85 15.53 -0.03
CA THR A 61 9.34 16.89 -0.10
C THR A 61 10.04 17.79 0.92
N LYS A 62 10.12 17.36 2.18
CA LYS A 62 10.75 18.12 3.27
C LYS A 62 12.26 18.27 3.10
N GLN A 63 12.94 17.22 2.66
CA GLN A 63 14.41 17.18 2.61
C GLN A 63 15.00 17.74 1.32
N CYS A 64 14.32 17.55 0.18
CA CYS A 64 14.87 17.88 -1.13
C CYS A 64 14.11 19.03 -1.81
N LEU A 65 12.78 19.02 -1.71
CA LEU A 65 11.88 19.87 -2.52
C LEU A 65 11.31 21.08 -1.79
N ALA A 66 11.63 21.29 -0.50
CA ALA A 66 11.19 22.43 0.31
C ALA A 66 11.89 23.76 -0.08
N ARG A 67 12.17 23.95 -1.37
CA ARG A 67 12.86 25.08 -1.98
C ARG A 67 12.48 25.20 -3.44
N ARG A 68 12.59 26.41 -4.00
CA ARG A 68 12.45 26.61 -5.45
C ARG A 68 13.65 25.98 -6.18
N ILE A 69 13.37 25.22 -7.23
CA ILE A 69 14.36 24.66 -8.14
C ILE A 69 14.07 25.21 -9.54
N SER A 70 15.06 25.86 -10.15
CA SER A 70 14.83 26.72 -11.32
C SER A 70 14.80 26.01 -12.66
N SER A 71 15.15 24.72 -12.73
CA SER A 71 15.08 23.96 -13.97
C SER A 71 14.85 22.46 -13.73
N PRO A 72 14.29 21.73 -14.71
CA PRO A 72 14.13 20.28 -14.62
C PRO A 72 15.44 19.52 -14.41
N GLU A 73 16.53 19.93 -15.06
CA GLU A 73 17.84 19.25 -14.96
C GLU A 73 18.42 19.39 -13.54
N LYS A 74 18.24 20.56 -12.92
CA LYS A 74 18.62 20.76 -11.51
C LYS A 74 17.75 19.94 -10.57
N LEU A 75 16.46 19.80 -10.87
CA LEU A 75 15.55 18.97 -10.10
C LEU A 75 15.98 17.51 -10.16
N GLU A 76 16.22 16.96 -11.34
CA GLU A 76 16.67 15.58 -11.54
C GLU A 76 17.98 15.30 -10.80
N LYS A 77 18.98 16.20 -10.93
CA LYS A 77 20.26 16.06 -10.21
C LYS A 77 20.07 16.03 -8.70
N LYS A 78 19.16 16.85 -8.17
CA LYS A 78 18.85 16.90 -6.73
C LYS A 78 18.10 15.65 -6.27
N LEU A 79 17.11 15.19 -7.04
CA LEU A 79 16.37 13.96 -6.76
C LEU A 79 17.30 12.75 -6.73
N LYS A 80 18.18 12.61 -7.73
CA LYS A 80 19.14 11.51 -7.80
C LYS A 80 20.12 11.51 -6.63
N ALA A 81 20.64 12.66 -6.25
CA ALA A 81 21.54 12.77 -5.10
C ALA A 81 20.83 12.41 -3.78
N TRP A 82 19.57 12.86 -3.61
CA TRP A 82 18.77 12.51 -2.45
C TRP A 82 18.43 11.01 -2.41
N GLU A 83 18.01 10.43 -3.53
CA GLU A 83 17.70 9.00 -3.66
C GLU A 83 18.92 8.12 -3.33
N GLN A 84 20.10 8.48 -3.83
CA GLN A 84 21.35 7.75 -3.53
C GLN A 84 21.66 7.73 -2.04
N GLU A 85 21.56 8.88 -1.37
CA GLU A 85 21.80 8.97 0.07
C GLU A 85 20.74 8.19 0.87
N ARG A 86 19.48 8.30 0.46
CA ARG A 86 18.35 7.62 1.09
C ARG A 86 18.46 6.10 1.00
N ASN A 87 18.79 5.59 -0.19
CA ASN A 87 19.03 4.17 -0.44
C ASN A 87 20.24 3.66 0.34
N LYS A 88 21.30 4.45 0.44
CA LYS A 88 22.49 4.11 1.23
C LYS A 88 22.19 4.01 2.73
N THR A 89 21.37 4.92 3.25
CA THR A 89 20.96 4.92 4.66
C THR A 89 20.02 3.75 4.97
N ALA A 90 19.30 3.26 3.95
CA ALA A 90 18.34 2.15 4.05
C ALA A 90 17.35 2.32 5.22
N SER A 91 16.92 3.56 5.47
CA SER A 91 16.02 3.85 6.58
C SER A 91 14.69 3.11 6.42
N GLN A 92 14.24 2.50 7.51
CA GLN A 92 12.99 1.75 7.53
C GLN A 92 11.88 2.59 8.14
N VAL A 93 10.64 2.37 7.69
CA VAL A 93 9.46 2.88 8.39
C VAL A 93 9.23 2.02 9.63
N ILE A 94 9.32 2.65 10.80
CA ILE A 94 9.03 1.99 12.08
C ILE A 94 7.56 2.24 12.43
N TRP A 95 6.74 1.21 12.26
CA TRP A 95 5.33 1.27 12.58
C TRP A 95 5.09 1.10 14.07
N HIS A 96 4.53 2.13 14.69
CA HIS A 96 4.04 2.07 16.08
C HIS A 96 2.53 1.74 16.15
N PHE A 97 1.82 1.77 15.02
CA PHE A 97 0.40 1.46 14.94
C PHE A 97 0.19 -0.05 14.94
N SER A 98 -0.42 -0.57 16.01
CA SER A 98 -0.57 -2.01 16.22
C SER A 98 -1.89 -2.54 15.66
N THR A 99 -2.01 -3.88 15.53
CA THR A 99 -3.28 -4.52 15.16
C THR A 99 -4.40 -4.23 16.18
N PRO A 100 -4.17 -4.22 17.51
CA PRO A 100 -5.14 -3.73 18.48
C PRO A 100 -5.61 -2.30 18.21
N ASP A 101 -4.70 -1.36 17.94
CA ASP A 101 -5.06 0.03 17.62
C ASP A 101 -5.91 0.11 16.34
N ALA A 102 -5.58 -0.71 15.35
CA ALA A 102 -6.32 -0.83 14.10
C ALA A 102 -7.76 -1.30 14.33
N ARG A 103 -8.00 -2.28 15.22
CA ARG A 103 -9.36 -2.76 15.54
C ARG A 103 -10.24 -1.65 16.10
N VAL A 104 -9.68 -0.76 16.92
CA VAL A 104 -10.43 0.36 17.50
C VAL A 104 -10.61 1.48 16.48
N LYS A 105 -9.52 1.96 15.88
CA LYS A 105 -9.52 3.14 14.99
C LYS A 105 -10.20 2.87 13.65
N LEU A 106 -10.10 1.65 13.13
CA LEU A 106 -10.65 1.23 11.85
C LEU A 106 -11.86 0.31 12.00
N LYS A 107 -12.57 0.37 13.14
CA LYS A 107 -13.75 -0.48 13.41
C LYS A 107 -14.79 -0.46 12.29
N HIS A 108 -14.94 0.67 11.61
CA HIS A 108 -15.88 0.86 10.49
C HIS A 108 -15.52 0.06 9.23
N LEU A 109 -14.31 -0.50 9.14
CA LEU A 109 -13.89 -1.37 8.04
C LEU A 109 -14.24 -2.85 8.29
N TYR A 110 -14.66 -3.21 9.49
CA TYR A 110 -15.03 -4.59 9.81
C TYR A 110 -16.47 -4.86 9.36
N PRO A 111 -16.75 -6.06 8.82
CA PRO A 111 -18.11 -6.47 8.52
C PRO A 111 -18.99 -6.41 9.77
N VAL A 112 -20.19 -5.85 9.63
CA VAL A 112 -21.25 -5.96 10.64
C VAL A 112 -22.13 -7.12 10.19
N PHE A 113 -22.21 -8.16 11.00
CA PHE A 113 -23.14 -9.26 10.78
C PHE A 113 -24.45 -8.91 11.49
N GLU A 114 -25.56 -8.97 10.78
CA GLU A 114 -26.90 -8.92 11.38
C GLU A 114 -27.20 -10.31 11.96
N GLU A 115 -27.67 -10.37 13.21
CA GLU A 115 -28.19 -11.62 13.77
C GLU A 115 -29.56 -11.86 13.13
N GLU A 116 -29.70 -12.93 12.34
CA GLU A 116 -31.01 -13.38 11.88
C GLU A 116 -31.86 -13.74 13.11
N GLU A 117 -32.90 -12.93 13.38
CA GLU A 117 -33.93 -13.32 14.34
C GLU A 117 -34.53 -14.65 13.88
N MET A 118 -34.21 -15.73 14.61
CA MET A 118 -34.91 -17.00 14.46
C MET A 118 -36.38 -16.74 14.84
N ALA A 119 -37.22 -16.53 13.83
CA ALA A 119 -38.65 -16.52 14.01
C ALA A 119 -39.06 -17.89 14.57
N ASP A 120 -39.39 -17.93 15.86
CA ASP A 120 -40.01 -19.08 16.50
C ASP A 120 -41.29 -19.43 15.73
N SER A 121 -41.19 -20.40 14.81
CA SER A 121 -42.35 -21.01 14.19
C SER A 121 -42.99 -21.98 15.19
N ASN A 122 -43.67 -21.45 16.19
CA ASN A 122 -44.61 -22.23 16.99
C ASN A 122 -45.87 -22.46 16.14
N ALA A 123 -45.87 -23.52 15.34
CA ALA A 123 -47.10 -24.12 14.82
C ALA A 123 -47.50 -25.29 15.73
N PRO A 124 -48.61 -25.21 16.48
CA PRO A 124 -49.16 -26.36 17.17
C PRO A 124 -49.86 -27.30 16.18
N ASN A 125 -49.76 -28.61 16.46
CA ASN A 125 -50.26 -29.78 15.72
C ASN A 125 -51.68 -29.67 15.16
#